data_AF-S7QAN7-F1
#
_entry.id   AF-S7QAN7-F1
#
_cell.length_a   1.000
_cell.length_b   1.000
_cell.length_c   1.000
_cell.angle_alpha   90.00
_cell.angle_beta   90.00
_cell.angle_gamma   90.00
#
_symmetry.space_group_name_H-M   'P 1'
#
loop_
_entity.id
_entity.type
_entity.pdbx_description
1 polymer ?
#
loop_
_entity_poly.entity_id
_entity_poly.type
_entity_poly.pdbx_seq_one_letter_code
_entity_poly.pdbx_strand_id
1 'polypeptide(L)'
;MASVLCAKENRLLPPFFLPMVQLKLAFTLDHETGLPQGCHIYEYRDSNKLVEEFMLLANMAVAHKIYRAFPERALLRRHPPPQTKMLNDLVEFCDQMGLPMDFTSSGALNVSAGGWEVGGGR
;
A
#
# COMPACT_ATOMS: atom_id res chain seq x y z
N MET A 1 -2.02 14.95 -20.31
CA MET A 1 -1.92 16.04 -19.33
C MET A 1 -1.45 15.44 -18.01
N ALA A 2 -0.22 15.78 -17.63
CA ALA A 2 0.64 15.15 -16.63
C ALA A 2 -0.04 14.74 -15.32
N SER A 3 0.32 13.58 -14.81
CA SER A 3 -0.37 12.89 -13.71
C SER A 3 0.61 12.17 -12.79
N VAL A 4 1.30 12.92 -11.91
CA VAL A 4 1.84 12.39 -10.64
C VAL A 4 1.40 13.34 -9.56
N LEU A 5 0.27 13.02 -8.93
CA LEU A 5 -0.09 13.57 -7.64
C LEU A 5 -1.21 12.72 -7.02
N CYS A 6 -0.98 11.43 -6.79
CA CYS A 6 -2.01 10.68 -6.06
C CYS A 6 -1.51 9.52 -5.20
N ALA A 7 -0.41 8.84 -5.54
CA ALA A 7 -0.08 7.58 -4.84
C ALA A 7 1.06 7.67 -3.82
N LYS A 8 1.96 8.66 -3.88
CA LYS A 8 3.16 8.68 -3.01
C LYS A 8 3.30 9.91 -2.11
N GLU A 9 2.71 11.04 -2.47
CA GLU A 9 2.63 12.24 -1.60
C GLU A 9 1.89 11.95 -0.27
N ASN A 10 1.06 10.90 -0.23
CA ASN A 10 0.15 10.59 0.87
C ASN A 10 0.73 9.79 2.04
N ARG A 11 1.99 9.35 2.01
CA ARG A 11 2.59 8.68 3.19
C ARG A 11 3.11 9.68 4.25
N LEU A 12 3.34 10.93 3.83
CA LEU A 12 3.78 12.01 4.72
C LEU A 12 2.61 12.83 5.29
N LEU A 13 1.39 12.59 4.80
CA LEU A 13 0.16 13.17 5.33
C LEU A 13 -0.69 12.05 5.94
N PRO A 14 -0.81 11.99 7.28
CA PRO A 14 -1.50 10.90 7.98
C PRO A 14 -2.93 10.57 7.50
N PRO A 15 -3.76 11.49 6.94
CA PRO A 15 -5.14 11.13 6.56
C PRO A 15 -5.29 10.38 5.23
N PHE A 16 -4.23 10.04 4.48
CA PHE A 16 -4.42 9.45 3.14
C PHE A 16 -3.56 8.23 2.80
N PHE A 17 -2.82 7.66 3.76
CA PHE A 17 -2.00 6.47 3.52
C PHE A 17 -2.78 5.17 3.76
N LEU A 18 -2.71 4.24 2.80
CA LEU A 18 -3.22 2.88 2.94
C LEU A 18 -2.11 1.85 2.59
N PRO A 19 -1.46 1.22 3.59
CA PRO A 19 -0.53 0.14 3.37
C PRO A 19 -1.28 -1.13 2.99
N MET A 20 -1.23 -1.52 1.72
CA MET A 20 -1.68 -2.86 1.31
C MET A 20 -0.52 -3.85 1.48
N VAL A 21 -0.40 -4.43 2.67
CA VAL A 21 0.62 -5.44 2.95
C VAL A 21 0.01 -6.83 2.73
N GLN A 22 0.42 -7.48 1.65
CA GLN A 22 0.14 -8.89 1.43
C GLN A 22 1.24 -9.74 2.05
N LEU A 23 0.87 -10.88 2.66
CA LEU A 23 1.82 -11.89 3.10
C LEU A 23 2.66 -12.36 1.90
N LYS A 24 3.97 -12.22 2.01
CA LYS A 24 4.93 -12.71 1.02
C LYS A 24 5.60 -13.96 1.56
N LEU A 25 5.68 -14.99 0.73
CA LEU A 25 6.37 -16.23 1.04
C LEU A 25 7.81 -16.15 0.52
N ALA A 26 8.77 -16.56 1.33
CA ALA A 26 10.18 -16.70 0.96
C ALA A 26 10.59 -18.17 1.06
N PHE A 27 11.37 -18.65 0.09
CA PHE A 27 11.81 -20.04 0.02
C PHE A 27 13.28 -20.16 0.42
N THR A 28 13.60 -21.21 1.15
CA THR A 28 14.99 -21.64 1.38
C THR A 28 15.33 -22.66 0.31
N LEU A 29 16.23 -22.30 -0.59
CA LEU A 29 16.68 -23.17 -1.69
C LEU A 29 17.95 -23.90 -1.27
N ASP A 30 18.06 -25.16 -1.65
CA ASP A 30 19.30 -25.93 -1.55
C ASP A 30 20.35 -25.38 -2.53
N HIS A 31 21.59 -25.22 -2.08
CA HIS A 31 22.64 -24.55 -2.83
C HIS A 31 23.19 -25.39 -3.99
N GLU A 32 23.10 -26.72 -3.91
CA GLU A 32 23.63 -27.62 -4.94
C GLU A 32 22.57 -27.97 -5.99
N THR A 33 21.33 -28.23 -5.57
CA THR A 33 20.24 -28.65 -6.47
C THR A 33 19.35 -27.50 -6.94
N GLY A 34 19.35 -26.35 -6.23
CA GLY A 34 18.45 -25.23 -6.48
C GLY A 34 16.98 -25.51 -6.12
N LEU A 35 16.68 -26.67 -5.52
CA LEU A 35 15.32 -27.06 -5.16
C LEU A 35 14.89 -26.42 -3.83
N PRO A 36 13.59 -26.09 -3.66
CA PRO A 36 13.09 -25.53 -2.41
C PRO A 36 13.08 -26.60 -1.31
N GLN A 37 13.87 -26.38 -0.26
CA GLN A 37 13.90 -27.22 0.93
C GLN A 37 12.80 -26.82 1.93
N GLY A 38 12.35 -25.58 1.88
CA GLY A 38 11.35 -25.05 2.80
C GLY A 38 10.85 -23.67 2.41
N CYS A 39 9.86 -23.18 3.16
CA CYS A 39 9.32 -21.82 3.00
C CYS A 39 9.05 -21.18 4.37
N HIS A 40 9.07 -19.86 4.40
CA HIS A 40 8.76 -19.05 5.56
C HIS A 40 8.06 -17.76 5.13
N ILE A 41 7.40 -17.09 6.07
CA ILE A 41 6.81 -15.78 5.83
C ILE A 41 7.94 -14.75 5.80
N TYR A 42 7.97 -13.92 4.76
CA TYR A 42 8.94 -12.85 4.63
C TYR A 42 8.70 -11.79 5.71
N GLU A 43 9.69 -11.57 6.55
CA GLU A 43 9.63 -10.57 7.61
C GLU A 43 9.94 -9.17 7.09
N TYR A 44 8.96 -8.27 7.20
CA TYR A 44 9.14 -6.88 6.82
C TYR A 44 9.73 -6.07 7.98
N ARG A 45 11.07 -5.97 8.00
CA ARG A 45 11.87 -5.27 9.02
C ARG A 45 11.86 -3.75 8.88
N ASP A 46 12.22 -3.04 9.94
CA ASP A 46 12.30 -1.56 9.96
C ASP A 46 13.35 -0.99 9.00
N SER A 47 14.44 -1.71 8.75
CA SER A 47 15.40 -1.33 7.72
C SER A 47 14.76 -1.30 6.33
N ASN A 48 13.85 -2.22 6.02
CA ASN A 48 13.11 -2.21 4.76
C ASN A 48 12.19 -0.99 4.68
N LYS A 49 11.50 -0.65 5.78
CA LYS A 49 10.67 0.56 5.88
C LYS A 49 11.49 1.81 5.60
N LEU A 50 12.64 1.95 6.24
CA LEU A 50 13.51 3.12 6.09
C LEU A 50 13.98 3.28 4.64
N VAL A 51 14.45 2.20 4.02
CA VAL A 51 14.87 2.24 2.60
C VAL A 51 13.69 2.58 1.71
N GLU A 52 12.50 2.04 1.99
CA GLU A 52 11.29 2.38 1.25
C GLU A 52 10.95 3.87 1.36
N GLU A 53 10.98 4.47 2.55
CA GLU A 53 10.72 5.91 2.74
C GLU A 53 11.67 6.80 1.94
N PHE A 54 12.97 6.49 1.96
CA PHE A 54 13.94 7.24 1.17
C PHE A 54 13.72 7.06 -0.34
N MET A 55 13.41 5.83 -0.78
CA MET A 55 13.02 5.58 -2.17
C MET A 55 11.77 6.36 -2.55
N LEU A 56 10.78 6.48 -1.65
CA LEU A 56 9.57 7.26 -1.87
C LEU A 56 9.91 8.74 -2.08
N LEU A 57 10.66 9.34 -1.14
CA LEU A 57 11.08 10.74 -1.19
C LEU A 57 11.88 11.07 -2.46
N ALA A 58 12.85 10.22 -2.80
CA ALA A 58 13.65 10.40 -4.01
C ALA A 58 12.79 10.37 -5.28
N ASN A 59 11.88 9.39 -5.38
CA ASN A 59 10.97 9.28 -6.52
C ASN A 59 10.05 10.50 -6.65
N MET A 60 9.56 11.06 -5.54
CA MET A 60 8.75 12.27 -5.55
C MET A 60 9.57 13.48 -6.01
N ALA A 61 10.77 13.67 -5.47
CA ALA A 61 11.65 14.78 -5.85
C ALA A 61 11.99 14.74 -7.35
N VAL A 62 12.30 13.55 -7.88
CA VAL A 62 12.55 13.36 -9.32
C VAL A 62 11.28 13.64 -10.13
N ALA A 63 10.12 13.11 -9.73
CA ALA A 63 8.86 13.35 -10.43
C ALA A 63 8.52 14.85 -10.53
N HIS A 64 8.68 15.58 -9.42
CA HIS A 64 8.49 17.04 -9.40
C HIS A 64 9.51 17.74 -10.31
N LYS A 65 10.79 17.32 -10.31
CA LYS A 65 11.83 17.92 -11.15
C LYS A 65 11.59 17.69 -12.64
N ILE A 66 11.28 16.46 -13.05
CA ILE A 66 11.04 16.13 -14.46
C ILE A 66 9.76 16.78 -14.98
N TYR A 67 8.73 16.89 -14.14
CA TYR A 67 7.49 17.57 -14.51
C TYR A 67 7.70 19.07 -14.71
N ARG A 68 8.45 19.72 -13.81
CA ARG A 68 8.83 21.13 -13.95
C ARG A 68 9.68 21.40 -15.20
N ALA A 69 10.54 20.46 -15.58
CA ALA A 69 11.41 20.60 -16.76
C ALA A 69 10.69 20.29 -18.08
N PHE A 70 9.84 19.26 -18.10
CA PHE A 70 9.18 18.75 -19.31
C PHE A 70 7.70 18.44 -19.04
N PRO A 71 6.82 19.45 -18.92
CA PRO A 71 5.44 19.25 -18.48
C PRO A 71 4.61 18.33 -19.40
N GLU A 72 4.90 18.33 -20.70
CA GLU A 72 4.18 17.51 -21.69
C GLU A 72 4.79 16.13 -21.93
N ARG A 73 6.05 15.92 -21.50
CA ARG A 73 6.82 14.69 -21.80
C ARG A 73 7.30 13.95 -20.54
N ALA A 74 6.93 14.42 -19.36
CA ALA A 74 7.27 13.76 -18.11
C ALA A 74 6.59 12.40 -18.01
N LEU A 75 7.38 11.35 -17.79
CA LEU A 75 6.86 10.01 -17.49
C LEU A 75 6.50 9.92 -16.01
N LEU A 76 5.22 9.70 -15.76
CA LEU A 76 4.60 9.88 -14.45
C LEU A 76 3.65 8.70 -14.17
N ARG A 77 3.60 8.21 -12.93
CA ARG A 77 2.76 7.09 -12.49
C ARG A 77 1.64 7.56 -11.56
N ARG A 78 0.38 7.20 -11.87
CA ARG A 78 -0.82 7.48 -11.05
C ARG A 78 -1.52 6.19 -10.64
N HIS A 79 -2.06 6.15 -9.43
CA HIS A 79 -3.03 5.15 -9.02
C HIS A 79 -4.42 5.79 -9.01
N PRO A 80 -5.39 5.32 -9.80
CA PRO A 80 -6.76 5.80 -9.75
C PRO A 80 -7.45 5.35 -8.44
N PRO A 81 -8.55 6.01 -8.03
CA PRO A 81 -9.37 5.51 -6.93
C PRO A 81 -9.96 4.13 -7.25
N PRO A 82 -10.35 3.34 -6.24
CA PRO A 82 -11.01 2.05 -6.43
C PRO A 82 -12.34 2.19 -7.18
N GLN A 83 -12.78 1.11 -7.80
CA GLN A 83 -14.04 1.09 -8.55
C GLN A 83 -15.23 1.17 -7.58
N THR A 84 -16.17 2.10 -7.83
CA THR A 84 -17.31 2.36 -6.95
C THR A 84 -18.17 1.14 -6.68
N LYS A 85 -18.42 0.30 -7.69
CA LYS A 85 -19.22 -0.93 -7.53
C LYS A 85 -18.57 -1.88 -6.53
N MET A 86 -17.29 -2.21 -6.75
CA MET A 86 -16.53 -3.10 -5.86
C MET A 86 -16.42 -2.55 -4.43
N LEU A 87 -16.31 -1.23 -4.30
CA LEU A 87 -16.27 -0.57 -2.99
C LEU A 87 -17.60 -0.70 -2.26
N ASN A 88 -18.72 -0.49 -2.95
CA ASN A 88 -20.06 -0.63 -2.37
C ASN A 88 -20.34 -2.09 -1.97
N ASP A 89 -19.98 -3.05 -2.81
CA ASP A 89 -20.13 -4.48 -2.49
C ASP A 89 -19.35 -4.84 -1.21
N LEU A 90 -18.16 -4.24 -1.03
CA LEU A 90 -17.35 -4.42 0.18
C LEU A 90 -17.97 -3.74 1.41
N VAL A 91 -18.55 -2.55 1.25
CA VAL A 91 -19.27 -1.86 2.34
C VAL A 91 -20.44 -2.72 2.82
N GLU A 92 -21.27 -3.20 1.89
CA GLU A 92 -22.41 -4.07 2.22
C GLU A 92 -21.96 -5.36 2.92
N PHE A 93 -20.86 -5.96 2.46
CA PHE A 93 -20.28 -7.14 3.10
C PHE A 93 -19.80 -6.85 4.53
N CYS A 94 -19.10 -5.74 4.75
CA CYS A 94 -18.64 -5.35 6.08
C CYS A 94 -19.82 -5.07 7.03
N ASP A 95 -20.86 -4.40 6.54
CA ASP A 95 -22.08 -4.12 7.32
C ASP A 95 -22.80 -5.42 7.74
N GLN A 96 -22.91 -6.39 6.81
CA GLN A 96 -23.50 -7.70 7.10
C GLN A 96 -22.71 -8.49 8.15
N MET A 97 -21.39 -8.35 8.16
CA MET A 97 -20.48 -8.99 9.12
C MET A 97 -20.41 -8.23 10.46
N GLY A 98 -21.14 -7.12 10.60
CA GLY A 98 -21.09 -6.28 11.80
C GLY A 98 -19.75 -5.56 11.98
N LEU A 99 -19.04 -5.29 10.87
CA LEU A 99 -17.74 -4.65 10.85
C LEU A 99 -17.85 -3.16 10.49
N PRO A 100 -17.98 -2.21 11.45
CA PRO A 100 -17.88 -0.78 11.18
C PRO A 100 -16.55 -0.42 10.50
N MET A 101 -16.62 -0.09 9.21
CA MET A 101 -15.48 0.30 8.38
C MET A 101 -15.79 1.63 7.69
N ASP A 102 -14.81 2.54 7.67
CA ASP A 102 -14.95 3.85 7.03
C ASP A 102 -14.27 3.86 5.66
N PHE A 103 -15.07 3.98 4.60
CA PHE A 103 -14.62 3.97 3.21
C PHE A 103 -14.51 5.38 2.59
N THR A 104 -14.63 6.45 3.38
CA THR A 104 -14.62 7.84 2.88
C THR A 104 -13.27 8.25 2.28
N SER A 105 -12.16 7.72 2.81
CA SER A 105 -10.81 8.01 2.34
C SER A 105 -9.87 6.83 2.61
N SER A 106 -8.73 6.81 1.92
CA SER A 106 -7.70 5.79 2.13
C SER A 106 -7.14 5.77 3.55
N GLY A 107 -7.01 6.94 4.21
CA GLY A 107 -6.54 6.98 5.60
C GLY A 107 -7.63 6.58 6.60
N ALA A 108 -8.89 6.98 6.38
CA ALA A 108 -10.00 6.52 7.21
C ALA A 108 -10.12 4.99 7.16
N LEU A 109 -10.00 4.41 5.96
CA LEU A 109 -10.00 2.96 5.76
C LEU A 109 -8.81 2.28 6.43
N ASN A 110 -7.62 2.88 6.37
CA ASN A 110 -6.45 2.35 7.06
C ASN A 110 -6.62 2.32 8.58
N VAL A 111 -7.19 3.38 9.15
CA VAL A 111 -7.46 3.47 10.60
C VAL A 111 -8.55 2.48 11.01
N SER A 112 -9.67 2.44 10.28
CA SER A 112 -10.78 1.54 10.61
C SER A 112 -10.39 0.07 10.43
N ALA A 113 -9.57 -0.27 9.43
CA ALA A 113 -9.08 -1.64 9.22
C ALA A 113 -8.03 -2.06 10.26
N GLY A 114 -7.19 -1.14 10.75
CA GLY A 114 -6.17 -1.43 11.76
C GLY A 114 -6.70 -1.54 13.20
N GLY A 115 -7.91 -1.04 13.47
CA GLY A 115 -8.54 -1.08 14.80
C GLY A 115 -9.16 -2.43 15.18
N TRP A 116 -9.18 -3.40 14.26
CA TRP A 116 -9.70 -4.74 14.49
C TRP A 116 -8.66 -5.62 15.18
N GLU A 117 -8.38 -5.37 16.45
CA GLU A 117 -7.94 -6.47 17.30
C GLU A 117 -9.13 -7.42 17.45
N VAL A 118 -8.98 -8.67 17.00
CA VAL A 118 -9.91 -9.74 17.32
C VAL A 118 -9.92 -9.86 18.84
N GLY A 119 -10.87 -9.17 19.47
CA GLY A 119 -11.10 -9.22 20.90
C GLY A 119 -11.26 -10.67 21.32
N GLY A 120 -10.43 -11.06 22.28
CA GLY A 120 -10.51 -12.35 22.94
C GLY A 120 -11.91 -12.61 23.49
N GLY A 121 -12.44 -13.77 23.15
CA GLY A 121 -13.53 -14.44 23.83
C GLY A 121 -13.08 -15.88 24.10
N ARG A 122 -13.14 -16.26 25.38
CA ARG A 122 -12.90 -17.57 25.99
C ARG A 122 -13.13 -18.80 25.11
#